data_AF-A0A1M5Q3D9-F1
#
_entry.id   AF-A0A1M5Q3D9-F1
#
_cell.length_a   1.000
_cell.length_b   1.000
_cell.length_c   1.000
_cell.angle_alpha   90.00
_cell.angle_beta   90.00
_cell.angle_gamma   90.00
#
_symmetry.space_group_name_H-M   'P 1'
#
loop_
_entity.id
_entity.type
_entity.pdbx_description
1 polymer ?
#
loop_
_entity_poly.entity_id
_entity_poly.type
_entity_poly.pdbx_seq_one_letter_code
_entity_poly.pdbx_strand_id
1 'polypeptide(L)'
;MNINIKYFVVAMCSIFISLGIGILIGFNLNSNGIFNEQQTQIIQDLENRFEIIKTENEKLEDSILNLTKKNENLNKYIENTFDYVIDAKLEGKNIGIVKTTEDYFYPNVKEFIDKAKGNVVFDIVIKDKLLEDTDLSVLNKEFNISLNNKYELVNYIMKLIYEDKNVELLNKLNEKGIIEVKTLNLDYVNLDTVILEGGSIQKNESKLEVIDNNIIQYFKNNNVKLLGAERSDVENSYISFYKKSKISTIDNLDEVMGKISLIMVLEGKTGHFGIKDTADEFTPFEIK
;
A
#
# COMPACT_ATOMS: atom_id res chain seq x y z
N MET A 1 53.52 -91.24 19.08
CA MET A 1 53.30 -89.83 18.70
C MET A 1 51.80 -89.55 18.85
N ASN A 2 51.37 -89.13 20.03
CA ASN A 2 49.94 -88.98 20.35
C ASN A 2 49.43 -87.67 19.74
N ILE A 3 48.56 -87.78 18.74
CA ILE A 3 47.82 -86.63 18.22
C ILE A 3 46.97 -86.12 19.40
N ASN A 4 47.33 -84.96 19.93
CA ASN A 4 46.60 -84.36 21.05
C ASN A 4 45.31 -83.76 20.50
N ILE A 5 44.21 -84.50 20.68
CA ILE A 5 42.85 -84.21 20.23
C ILE A 5 42.42 -82.76 20.55
N LYS A 6 42.93 -82.15 21.62
CA LYS A 6 42.63 -80.74 21.96
C LYS A 6 43.09 -79.78 20.84
N TYR A 7 44.25 -79.98 20.24
CA TYR A 7 44.73 -79.12 19.15
C TYR A 7 43.93 -79.34 17.86
N PHE A 8 43.47 -80.57 17.60
CA PHE A 8 42.65 -80.87 16.43
C PHE A 8 41.26 -80.20 16.55
N VAL A 9 40.65 -80.23 17.73
CA VAL A 9 39.37 -79.54 18.01
C VAL A 9 39.53 -78.02 17.88
N VAL A 10 40.61 -77.45 18.42
CA VAL A 10 40.88 -76.00 18.30
C VAL A 10 41.09 -75.58 16.83
N ALA A 11 41.78 -76.39 16.04
CA ALA A 11 41.96 -76.14 14.61
C ALA A 11 40.63 -76.23 13.84
N MET A 12 39.80 -77.23 14.13
CA MET A 12 38.50 -77.38 13.48
C MET A 12 37.56 -76.21 13.82
N CYS A 13 37.50 -75.80 15.09
CA CYS A 13 36.74 -74.62 15.51
C CYS A 13 37.22 -73.35 14.80
N SER A 14 38.54 -73.16 14.69
CA SER A 14 39.12 -72.00 13.99
C SER A 14 38.75 -71.97 12.51
N ILE A 15 38.72 -73.13 11.83
CA ILE A 15 38.30 -73.23 10.43
C ILE A 15 36.82 -72.85 10.28
N PHE A 16 35.94 -73.35 11.15
CA PHE A 16 34.52 -73.00 11.09
C PHE A 16 34.25 -71.53 11.41
N ILE A 17 34.97 -70.95 12.37
CA ILE A 17 34.87 -69.51 12.69
C ILE A 17 35.36 -68.68 11.51
N SER A 18 36.50 -69.04 10.91
CA SER A 18 37.03 -68.35 9.73
C SER A 18 36.08 -68.44 8.54
N LEU A 19 35.47 -69.61 8.30
CA LEU A 19 34.49 -69.80 7.24
C LEU A 19 33.19 -69.02 7.50
N GLY A 20 32.70 -69.05 8.75
CA GLY A 20 31.52 -68.28 9.14
C GLY A 20 31.71 -66.78 8.98
N ILE A 21 32.85 -66.25 9.44
CA ILE A 21 33.24 -64.84 9.25
C ILE A 21 33.41 -64.51 7.77
N GLY A 22 34.04 -65.40 6.99
CA GLY A 22 34.24 -65.22 5.55
C GLY A 22 32.92 -65.14 4.79
N ILE A 23 31.96 -66.02 5.10
CA ILE A 23 30.62 -66.00 4.49
C ILE A 23 29.86 -64.74 4.92
N LEU A 24 29.95 -64.34 6.19
CA LEU A 24 29.23 -63.18 6.72
C LEU A 24 29.76 -61.85 6.14
N ILE A 25 31.09 -61.74 5.97
CA ILE A 25 31.73 -60.61 5.28
C ILE A 25 31.40 -60.64 3.77
N GLY A 26 31.46 -61.81 3.12
CA GLY A 26 31.12 -61.97 1.71
C GLY A 26 29.67 -61.62 1.39
N PHE A 27 28.73 -61.98 2.28
CA PHE A 27 27.31 -61.66 2.15
C PHE A 27 27.05 -60.15 2.29
N ASN A 28 27.72 -59.47 3.24
CA ASN A 28 27.62 -58.02 3.40
C ASN A 28 28.22 -57.25 2.22
N LEU A 29 29.34 -57.70 1.65
CA LEU A 29 29.94 -57.07 0.47
C LEU A 29 29.03 -57.17 -0.77
N ASN A 30 28.24 -58.24 -0.89
CA ASN A 30 27.25 -58.40 -1.97
C ASN A 30 25.98 -57.56 -1.75
N SER A 31 25.71 -57.10 -0.51
CA SER A 31 24.55 -56.25 -0.19
C SER A 31 24.70 -54.79 -0.65
N ASN A 32 25.91 -54.37 -1.01
CA ASN A 32 26.20 -53.03 -1.55
C ASN A 32 25.44 -52.72 -2.85
N GLY A 33 25.05 -53.75 -3.62
CA GLY A 33 24.22 -53.57 -4.83
C GLY A 33 22.81 -53.06 -4.53
N ILE A 34 22.17 -53.58 -3.48
CA ILE A 34 20.77 -53.24 -3.11
C ILE A 34 20.70 -51.83 -2.47
N PHE A 35 21.73 -51.43 -1.71
CA PHE A 35 21.82 -50.07 -1.16
C PHE A 35 22.09 -49.01 -2.23
N ASN A 36 22.94 -49.33 -3.23
CA ASN A 36 23.19 -48.43 -4.36
C ASN A 36 21.93 -48.20 -5.21
N GLU A 37 21.15 -49.24 -5.49
CA GLU A 37 19.90 -49.12 -6.26
C GLU A 37 18.88 -48.22 -5.57
N GLN A 38 18.69 -48.34 -4.26
CA GLN A 38 17.79 -47.47 -3.49
C GLN A 38 18.26 -46.01 -3.50
N GLN A 39 19.57 -45.77 -3.35
CA GLN A 39 20.14 -44.43 -3.41
C GLN A 39 19.97 -43.81 -4.81
N THR A 40 20.18 -44.59 -5.87
CA THR A 40 19.93 -44.16 -7.26
C THR A 40 18.46 -43.83 -7.49
N GLN A 41 17.53 -44.63 -6.98
CA GLN A 41 16.09 -44.35 -7.07
C GLN A 41 15.70 -43.05 -6.37
N ILE A 42 16.25 -42.77 -5.19
CA ILE A 42 16.02 -41.51 -4.47
C ILE A 42 16.56 -40.32 -5.28
N ILE A 43 17.76 -40.43 -5.84
CA ILE A 43 18.34 -39.39 -6.70
C ILE A 43 17.45 -39.14 -7.92
N GLN A 44 16.98 -40.20 -8.58
CA GLN A 44 16.08 -40.11 -9.72
C GLN A 44 14.75 -39.44 -9.37
N ASP A 45 14.16 -39.77 -8.21
CA ASP A 45 12.92 -39.12 -7.74
C ASP A 45 13.16 -37.63 -7.43
N LEU A 46 14.30 -37.29 -6.84
CA LEU A 46 14.69 -35.89 -6.59
C LEU A 46 14.90 -35.12 -7.88
N GLU A 47 15.58 -35.70 -8.87
CA GLU A 47 15.75 -35.11 -10.21
C GLU A 47 14.39 -34.88 -10.88
N ASN A 48 13.51 -35.88 -10.85
CA ASN A 48 12.16 -35.76 -11.42
C ASN A 48 11.34 -34.67 -10.72
N ARG A 49 11.36 -34.62 -9.38
CA ARG A 49 10.66 -33.56 -8.62
C ARG A 49 11.25 -32.19 -8.92
N PHE A 50 12.57 -32.08 -9.06
CA PHE A 50 13.22 -30.82 -9.39
C PHE A 50 12.81 -30.34 -10.78
N GLU A 51 12.79 -31.21 -11.79
CA GLU A 51 12.33 -30.87 -13.14
C GLU A 51 10.84 -30.48 -13.16
N ILE A 52 9.99 -31.15 -12.39
CA ILE A 52 8.58 -30.77 -12.24
C ILE A 52 8.47 -29.37 -11.63
N ILE A 53 9.13 -29.10 -10.50
CA ILE A 53 9.08 -27.79 -9.83
C ILE A 53 9.60 -26.69 -10.74
N LYS A 54 10.71 -26.94 -11.46
CA LYS A 54 11.27 -26.00 -12.42
C LYS A 54 10.28 -25.69 -13.54
N THR A 55 9.69 -26.72 -14.14
CA THR A 55 8.70 -26.57 -15.22
C THR A 55 7.43 -25.86 -14.73
N GLU A 56 6.96 -26.14 -13.51
CA GLU A 56 5.83 -25.44 -12.90
C GLU A 56 6.15 -23.97 -12.63
N ASN A 57 7.35 -23.67 -12.11
CA ASN A 57 7.81 -22.30 -11.91
C ASN A 57 7.86 -21.52 -13.23
N GLU A 58 8.45 -22.10 -14.29
CA GLU A 58 8.50 -21.47 -15.63
C GLU A 58 7.08 -21.17 -16.16
N LYS A 59 6.14 -22.12 -16.01
CA LYS A 59 4.73 -21.92 -16.40
C LYS A 59 4.03 -20.84 -15.58
N LEU A 60 4.33 -20.75 -14.28
CA LEU A 60 3.77 -19.73 -13.41
C LEU A 60 4.31 -18.35 -13.78
N GLU A 61 5.61 -18.23 -14.03
CA GLU A 61 6.25 -17.00 -14.52
C GLU A 61 5.63 -16.53 -15.84
N ASP A 62 5.46 -17.44 -16.81
CA ASP A 62 4.79 -17.15 -18.08
C ASP A 62 3.33 -16.70 -17.89
N SER A 63 2.62 -17.34 -16.95
CA SER A 63 1.23 -17.00 -16.63
C SER A 63 1.13 -15.61 -16.01
N ILE A 64 2.01 -15.28 -15.07
CA ILE A 64 2.12 -13.96 -14.46
C ILE A 64 2.40 -12.91 -15.54
N LEU A 65 3.40 -13.14 -16.39
CA LEU A 65 3.74 -12.22 -17.48
C LEU A 65 2.56 -11.97 -18.43
N ASN A 66 1.84 -13.02 -18.80
CA ASN A 66 0.67 -12.91 -19.67
C ASN A 66 -0.49 -12.17 -19.00
N LEU A 67 -0.75 -12.41 -17.71
CA LEU A 67 -1.78 -11.71 -16.95
C LEU A 67 -1.44 -10.23 -16.77
N THR A 68 -0.19 -9.90 -16.44
CA THR A 68 0.28 -8.51 -16.32
C THR A 68 0.10 -7.77 -17.65
N LYS A 69 0.51 -8.36 -18.77
CA LYS A 69 0.31 -7.76 -20.11
C LYS A 69 -1.17 -7.52 -20.43
N LYS A 70 -2.05 -8.48 -20.10
CA LYS A 70 -3.50 -8.30 -20.28
C LYS A 70 -4.03 -7.15 -19.44
N ASN A 71 -3.61 -7.06 -18.18
CA ASN A 71 -4.02 -6.00 -17.26
C ASN A 71 -3.55 -4.62 -17.74
N GLU A 72 -2.29 -4.49 -18.17
CA GLU A 72 -1.76 -3.26 -18.77
C GLU A 72 -2.55 -2.83 -20.01
N ASN A 73 -2.92 -3.77 -20.88
CA ASN A 73 -3.71 -3.46 -22.08
C ASN A 73 -5.13 -2.99 -21.71
N LEU A 74 -5.75 -3.59 -20.70
CA LEU A 74 -7.05 -3.15 -20.18
C LEU A 74 -6.94 -1.75 -19.57
N ASN A 75 -5.94 -1.49 -18.75
CA ASN A 75 -5.70 -0.18 -18.15
C ASN A 75 -5.49 0.90 -19.22
N LYS A 76 -4.69 0.63 -20.26
CA LYS A 76 -4.53 1.55 -21.41
C LYS A 76 -5.83 1.81 -22.14
N TYR A 77 -6.66 0.79 -22.34
CA TYR A 77 -7.97 0.96 -22.96
C TYR A 77 -8.89 1.85 -22.11
N ILE A 78 -8.90 1.61 -20.80
CA ILE A 78 -9.68 2.40 -19.85
C ILE A 78 -9.18 3.85 -19.87
N GLU A 79 -7.88 4.10 -19.73
CA GLU A 79 -7.28 5.45 -19.76
C GLU A 79 -7.64 6.21 -21.05
N ASN A 80 -7.54 5.55 -22.21
CA ASN A 80 -7.87 6.17 -23.50
C ASN A 80 -9.37 6.48 -23.66
N THR A 81 -10.24 5.74 -22.97
CA THR A 81 -11.69 5.93 -23.01
C THR A 81 -12.15 6.86 -21.89
N PHE A 82 -11.39 6.94 -20.80
CA PHE A 82 -11.72 7.63 -19.56
C PHE A 82 -12.03 9.10 -19.79
N ASP A 83 -11.20 9.79 -20.57
CA ASP A 83 -11.39 11.22 -20.88
C ASP A 83 -12.79 11.52 -21.46
N TYR A 84 -13.38 10.58 -22.22
CA TYR A 84 -14.75 10.71 -22.74
C TYR A 84 -15.82 10.41 -21.69
N VAL A 85 -15.52 9.54 -20.72
CA VAL A 85 -16.45 9.15 -19.66
C VAL A 85 -16.55 10.22 -18.57
N ILE A 86 -15.46 10.93 -18.31
CA ILE A 86 -15.40 11.97 -17.26
C ILE A 86 -15.63 13.39 -17.74
N ASP A 87 -15.72 13.62 -19.06
CA ASP A 87 -15.90 14.96 -19.59
C ASP A 87 -17.09 15.67 -18.93
N ALA A 88 -16.84 16.89 -18.46
CA ALA A 88 -17.80 17.77 -17.78
C ALA A 88 -18.46 17.22 -16.50
N LYS A 89 -18.05 16.07 -15.97
CA LYS A 89 -18.68 15.49 -14.76
C LYS A 89 -18.53 16.36 -13.51
N LEU A 90 -17.48 17.17 -13.44
CA LEU A 90 -17.21 18.06 -12.31
C LEU A 90 -17.39 19.54 -12.67
N GLU A 91 -18.08 19.84 -13.77
CA GLU A 91 -18.30 21.23 -14.19
C GLU A 91 -18.99 22.05 -13.08
N GLY A 92 -18.38 23.19 -12.75
CA GLY A 92 -18.86 24.08 -11.69
C GLY A 92 -18.58 23.60 -10.25
N LYS A 93 -17.87 22.48 -10.07
CA LYS A 93 -17.46 21.98 -8.74
C LYS A 93 -16.14 22.59 -8.30
N ASN A 94 -16.13 23.16 -7.09
CA ASN A 94 -14.93 23.67 -6.45
C ASN A 94 -14.41 22.63 -5.46
N ILE A 95 -13.17 22.19 -5.65
CA ILE A 95 -12.57 21.07 -4.93
C ILE A 95 -11.27 21.52 -4.27
N GLY A 96 -11.11 21.15 -2.99
CA GLY A 96 -9.87 21.34 -2.25
C GLY A 96 -9.11 20.03 -2.11
N ILE A 97 -7.78 20.08 -2.13
CA ILE A 97 -6.90 18.94 -1.88
C ILE A 97 -6.02 19.28 -0.68
N VAL A 98 -6.04 18.43 0.33
CA VAL A 98 -5.13 18.50 1.47
C VAL A 98 -4.41 17.17 1.60
N LYS A 99 -3.11 17.18 1.41
CA LYS A 99 -2.26 16.03 1.66
C LYS A 99 -1.72 16.10 3.09
N THR A 100 -1.88 15.00 3.83
CA THR A 100 -1.45 14.88 5.23
C THR A 100 -0.21 13.99 5.39
N THR A 101 0.41 13.58 4.28
CA THR A 101 1.58 12.70 4.25
C THR A 101 2.69 13.19 3.32
N GLU A 102 3.94 13.00 3.75
CA GLU A 102 5.14 13.23 2.93
C GLU A 102 5.81 11.92 2.51
N ASP A 103 5.33 10.79 3.02
CA ASP A 103 5.92 9.45 2.82
C ASP A 103 5.76 8.95 1.38
N TYR A 104 4.76 9.45 0.66
CA TYR A 104 4.37 8.95 -0.65
C TYR A 104 4.20 10.05 -1.69
N PHE A 105 4.71 9.78 -2.89
CA PHE A 105 4.37 10.55 -4.08
C PHE A 105 2.99 10.13 -4.57
N TYR A 106 1.99 10.99 -4.38
CA TYR A 106 0.66 10.80 -4.94
C TYR A 106 0.61 11.22 -6.41
N PRO A 107 -0.27 10.60 -7.22
CA PRO A 107 -0.59 11.08 -8.56
C PRO A 107 -1.03 12.54 -8.55
N ASN A 108 -0.89 13.22 -9.68
CA ASN A 108 -1.39 14.59 -9.83
C ASN A 108 -2.92 14.59 -9.94
N VAL A 109 -3.61 14.49 -8.79
CA VAL A 109 -5.08 14.45 -8.71
C VAL A 109 -5.72 15.66 -9.38
N LYS A 110 -5.09 16.83 -9.30
CA LYS A 110 -5.54 18.05 -9.98
C LYS A 110 -5.71 17.85 -11.48
N GLU A 111 -4.78 17.17 -12.16
CA GLU A 111 -4.88 16.93 -13.60
C GLU A 111 -6.15 16.16 -13.97
N PHE A 112 -6.51 15.15 -13.18
CA PHE A 112 -7.71 14.34 -13.41
C PHE A 112 -9.01 15.14 -13.15
N ILE A 113 -9.00 16.00 -12.12
CA ILE A 113 -10.13 16.89 -11.83
C ILE A 113 -10.30 17.93 -12.95
N ASP A 114 -9.20 18.52 -13.43
CA ASP A 114 -9.22 19.50 -14.52
C ASP A 114 -9.77 18.89 -15.82
N LYS A 115 -9.38 17.64 -16.14
CA LYS A 115 -9.94 16.88 -17.28
C LYS A 115 -11.45 16.66 -17.17
N ALA A 116 -11.97 16.51 -15.96
CA ALA A 116 -13.40 16.41 -15.68
C ALA A 116 -14.11 17.79 -15.60
N LYS A 117 -13.42 18.87 -15.96
CA LYS A 117 -13.87 20.28 -15.85
C LYS A 117 -14.16 20.77 -14.42
N GLY A 118 -13.58 20.11 -13.41
CA GLY A 118 -13.62 20.56 -12.03
C GLY A 118 -12.60 21.67 -11.76
N ASN A 119 -12.85 22.48 -10.74
CA ASN A 119 -11.97 23.57 -10.33
C ASN A 119 -11.25 23.22 -9.02
N VAL A 120 -9.96 22.95 -9.07
CA VAL A 120 -9.14 22.79 -7.87
C VAL A 120 -8.76 24.16 -7.30
N VAL A 121 -9.43 24.55 -6.22
CA VAL A 121 -9.28 25.87 -5.59
C VAL A 121 -8.08 25.97 -4.66
N PHE A 122 -7.68 24.86 -4.05
CA PHE A 122 -6.43 24.76 -3.33
C PHE A 122 -5.89 23.33 -3.36
N ASP A 123 -4.56 23.21 -3.41
CA ASP A 123 -3.82 21.96 -3.27
C ASP A 123 -2.64 22.26 -2.34
N ILE A 124 -2.72 21.74 -1.13
CA ILE A 124 -1.75 21.98 -0.07
C ILE A 124 -1.27 20.67 0.56
N VAL A 125 -0.02 20.66 0.99
CA VAL A 125 0.56 19.59 1.80
C VAL A 125 0.81 20.12 3.20
N ILE A 126 0.28 19.45 4.22
CA ILE A 126 0.64 19.70 5.61
C ILE A 126 1.94 18.95 5.90
N LYS A 127 3.00 19.69 6.25
CA LYS A 127 4.34 19.12 6.48
C LYS A 127 4.47 18.54 7.89
N ASP A 128 5.26 17.49 8.05
CA ASP A 128 5.53 16.86 9.35
C ASP A 128 6.21 17.82 10.33
N LYS A 129 6.96 18.79 9.80
CA LYS A 129 7.50 19.95 10.52
C LYS A 129 6.44 20.68 11.36
N LEU A 130 5.18 20.70 10.93
CA LEU A 130 4.08 21.29 11.70
C LEU A 130 4.02 20.66 13.10
N LEU A 131 4.12 19.34 13.19
CA LEU A 131 4.06 18.60 14.44
C LEU A 131 5.39 18.63 15.18
N GLU A 132 6.49 18.35 14.48
CA GLU A 132 7.79 18.07 15.10
C GLU A 132 8.50 19.34 15.61
N ASP A 133 8.64 20.36 14.74
CA ASP A 133 9.61 21.44 14.97
C ASP A 133 9.02 22.84 15.06
N THR A 134 7.70 23.00 14.86
CA THR A 134 7.09 24.35 14.82
C THR A 134 6.96 24.97 16.21
N ASP A 135 7.70 26.05 16.49
CA ASP A 135 7.54 26.84 17.71
C ASP A 135 6.33 27.79 17.62
N LEU A 136 5.29 27.50 18.38
CA LEU A 136 4.06 28.28 18.43
C LEU A 136 4.28 29.69 19.00
N SER A 137 5.28 29.90 19.86
CA SER A 137 5.55 31.21 20.46
C SER A 137 6.05 32.21 19.41
N VAL A 138 6.95 31.74 18.54
CA VAL A 138 7.47 32.51 17.41
C VAL A 138 6.34 32.79 16.42
N LEU A 139 5.54 31.76 16.10
CA LEU A 139 4.41 31.90 15.17
C LEU A 139 3.35 32.88 15.69
N ASN A 140 2.97 32.76 16.97
CA ASN A 140 2.00 33.64 17.62
C ASN A 140 2.42 35.11 17.54
N LYS A 141 3.70 35.40 17.76
CA LYS A 141 4.24 36.75 17.72
C LYS A 141 4.28 37.33 16.30
N GLU A 142 4.70 36.52 15.32
CA GLU A 142 4.83 36.98 13.92
C GLU A 142 3.48 37.16 13.23
N PHE A 143 2.52 36.27 13.50
CA PHE A 143 1.20 36.28 12.88
C PHE A 143 0.16 37.06 13.71
N ASN A 144 0.56 37.56 14.89
CA ASN A 144 -0.32 38.24 15.84
C ASN A 144 -1.56 37.39 16.21
N ILE A 145 -1.30 36.11 16.54
CA ILE A 145 -2.30 35.10 16.92
C ILE A 145 -1.98 34.51 18.29
N SER A 146 -2.87 33.70 18.85
CA SER A 146 -2.71 33.09 20.17
C SER A 146 -3.11 31.62 20.16
N LEU A 147 -2.26 30.80 19.54
CA LEU A 147 -2.42 29.35 19.46
C LEU A 147 -1.72 28.67 20.65
N ASN A 148 -2.42 27.74 21.32
CA ASN A 148 -1.90 27.03 22.49
C ASN A 148 -1.33 25.64 22.16
N ASN A 149 -1.73 25.06 21.03
CA ASN A 149 -1.34 23.71 20.64
C ASN A 149 -1.38 23.55 19.11
N LYS A 150 -0.85 22.43 18.62
CA LYS A 150 -0.78 22.13 17.17
C LYS A 150 -2.16 21.90 16.55
N TYR A 151 -3.13 21.45 17.34
CA TYR A 151 -4.51 21.29 16.89
C TYR A 151 -5.13 22.66 16.54
N GLU A 152 -4.88 23.68 17.35
CA GLU A 152 -5.29 25.06 17.03
C GLU A 152 -4.58 25.60 15.78
N LEU A 153 -3.31 25.23 15.55
CA LEU A 153 -2.58 25.60 14.33
C LEU A 153 -3.21 24.99 13.07
N VAL A 154 -3.56 23.70 13.09
CA VAL A 154 -4.23 23.07 11.94
C VAL A 154 -5.58 23.73 11.66
N ASN A 155 -6.38 24.01 12.70
CA ASN A 155 -7.64 24.76 12.54
C ASN A 155 -7.42 26.16 11.97
N TYR A 156 -6.38 26.85 12.43
CA TYR A 156 -6.03 28.17 11.92
C TYR A 156 -5.68 28.12 10.43
N ILE A 157 -4.92 27.13 9.97
CA ILE A 157 -4.62 26.94 8.54
C ILE A 157 -5.92 26.72 7.75
N MET A 158 -6.83 25.86 8.22
CA MET A 158 -8.09 25.62 7.55
C MET A 158 -8.96 26.88 7.50
N LYS A 159 -8.95 27.68 8.56
CA LYS A 159 -9.61 29.00 8.62
C LYS A 159 -9.05 29.98 7.59
N LEU A 160 -7.73 30.06 7.46
CA LEU A 160 -7.08 30.91 6.47
C LEU A 160 -7.47 30.54 5.04
N ILE A 161 -7.71 29.25 4.76
CA ILE A 161 -8.09 28.74 3.44
C ILE A 161 -9.57 28.96 3.14
N TYR A 162 -10.43 28.66 4.11
CA TYR A 162 -11.88 28.56 3.88
C TYR A 162 -12.64 29.86 4.19
N GLU A 163 -12.37 30.46 5.35
CA GLU A 163 -13.11 31.62 5.85
C GLU A 163 -12.39 32.93 5.46
N ASP A 164 -11.16 33.09 5.95
CA ASP A 164 -10.42 34.36 5.83
C ASP A 164 -9.87 34.55 4.41
N LYS A 165 -9.70 33.45 3.66
CA LYS A 165 -9.13 33.40 2.31
C LYS A 165 -7.83 34.19 2.16
N ASN A 166 -6.98 34.09 3.18
CA ASN A 166 -5.82 34.95 3.34
C ASN A 166 -4.58 34.33 2.69
N VAL A 167 -4.40 34.62 1.40
CA VAL A 167 -3.28 34.14 0.59
C VAL A 167 -1.91 34.59 1.14
N GLU A 168 -1.81 35.81 1.68
CA GLU A 168 -0.55 36.34 2.20
C GLU A 168 -0.03 35.51 3.38
N LEU A 169 -0.90 35.20 4.35
CA LEU A 169 -0.51 34.42 5.53
C LEU A 169 -0.22 32.95 5.16
N LEU A 170 -0.95 32.38 4.21
CA LEU A 170 -0.66 31.03 3.69
C LEU A 170 0.72 30.97 3.01
N ASN A 171 1.10 31.99 2.23
CA ASN A 171 2.42 32.07 1.64
C ASN A 171 3.53 32.19 2.70
N LYS A 172 3.29 32.93 3.80
CA LYS A 172 4.24 32.97 4.93
C LYS A 172 4.39 31.62 5.63
N LEU A 173 3.31 30.86 5.77
CA LEU A 173 3.37 29.49 6.31
C LEU A 173 4.13 28.53 5.37
N ASN A 174 3.98 28.74 4.06
CA ASN A 174 4.73 28.03 3.02
C ASN A 174 6.24 28.33 3.08
N GLU A 175 6.62 29.61 3.20
CA GLU A 175 8.03 30.02 3.37
C GLU A 175 8.68 29.44 4.64
N LYS A 176 7.88 29.24 5.71
CA LYS A 176 8.35 28.57 6.92
C LYS A 176 8.42 27.05 6.81
N GLY A 177 7.91 26.46 5.73
CA GLY A 177 7.84 25.02 5.52
C GLY A 177 6.86 24.30 6.44
N ILE A 178 5.84 25.01 6.97
CA ILE A 178 4.76 24.41 7.77
C ILE A 178 3.74 23.74 6.86
N ILE A 179 3.51 24.35 5.70
CA ILE A 179 2.73 23.79 4.59
C ILE A 179 3.56 23.89 3.31
N GLU A 180 3.18 23.14 2.29
CA GLU A 180 3.60 23.36 0.91
C GLU A 180 2.37 23.68 0.07
N VAL A 181 2.41 24.79 -0.66
CA VAL A 181 1.30 25.25 -1.51
C VAL A 181 1.62 24.89 -2.96
N LYS A 182 0.79 24.04 -3.57
CA LYS A 182 0.87 23.68 -4.99
C LYS A 182 -0.09 24.49 -5.85
N THR A 183 -1.32 24.64 -5.38
CA THR A 183 -2.35 25.47 -6.02
C THR A 183 -3.03 26.31 -4.95
N LEU A 184 -3.27 27.58 -5.25
CA LEU A 184 -3.98 28.48 -4.35
C LEU A 184 -4.77 29.53 -5.13
N ASN A 185 -6.05 29.26 -5.33
CA ASN A 185 -7.03 30.17 -5.92
C ASN A 185 -8.27 30.22 -5.02
N LEU A 186 -8.25 31.13 -4.05
CA LEU A 186 -9.29 31.22 -3.02
C LEU A 186 -10.50 32.08 -3.46
N ASP A 187 -10.54 32.53 -4.71
CA ASP A 187 -11.64 33.30 -5.30
C ASP A 187 -12.81 32.39 -5.75
N TYR A 188 -13.30 31.55 -4.83
CA TYR A 188 -14.45 30.67 -5.04
C TYR A 188 -15.65 31.08 -4.17
N VAL A 189 -16.87 30.87 -4.64
CA VAL A 189 -18.08 31.21 -3.87
C VAL A 189 -18.41 30.13 -2.84
N ASN A 190 -18.29 28.87 -3.24
CA ASN A 190 -18.57 27.69 -2.43
C ASN A 190 -17.45 26.65 -2.60
N LEU A 191 -17.30 25.77 -1.62
CA LEU A 191 -16.42 24.61 -1.69
C LEU A 191 -17.30 23.36 -1.61
N ASP A 192 -17.28 22.53 -2.67
CA ASP A 192 -18.13 21.35 -2.74
C ASP A 192 -17.55 20.18 -1.93
N THR A 193 -16.27 19.89 -2.14
CA THR A 193 -15.60 18.72 -1.55
C THR A 193 -14.13 19.03 -1.23
N VAL A 194 -13.64 18.48 -0.11
CA VAL A 194 -12.21 18.43 0.23
C VAL A 194 -11.72 16.97 0.19
N ILE A 195 -10.62 16.75 -0.52
CA ILE A 195 -9.93 15.47 -0.62
C ILE A 195 -8.79 15.46 0.40
N LEU A 196 -8.71 14.39 1.20
CA LEU A 196 -7.65 14.13 2.15
C LEU A 196 -6.76 12.99 1.65
N GLU A 197 -5.56 13.31 1.17
CA GLU A 197 -4.58 12.32 0.74
C GLU A 197 -3.71 11.91 1.93
N GLY A 198 -3.97 10.71 2.48
CA GLY A 198 -3.38 10.24 3.74
C GLY A 198 -2.46 9.02 3.61
N GLY A 199 -2.32 8.27 4.70
CA GLY A 199 -1.47 7.08 4.75
C GLY A 199 -0.04 7.39 5.19
N SER A 200 0.62 6.43 5.82
CA SER A 200 2.00 6.58 6.29
C SER A 200 2.79 5.28 6.22
N ILE A 201 4.12 5.40 6.21
CA ILE A 201 5.01 4.23 6.34
C ILE A 201 4.98 3.72 7.79
N GLN A 202 4.99 4.64 8.75
CA GLN A 202 4.98 4.32 10.18
C GLN A 202 3.66 4.67 10.83
N LYS A 203 3.23 3.86 11.79
CA LYS A 203 2.01 4.11 12.54
C LYS A 203 2.20 5.32 13.48
N ASN A 204 1.41 6.37 13.26
CA ASN A 204 1.40 7.56 14.11
C ASN A 204 -0.04 8.03 14.39
N GLU A 205 -0.66 7.45 15.43
CA GLU A 205 -2.04 7.79 15.82
C GLU A 205 -2.18 9.25 16.26
N SER A 206 -1.13 9.83 16.85
CA SER A 206 -1.15 11.23 17.28
C SER A 206 -1.24 12.21 16.11
N LYS A 207 -0.53 11.93 15.01
CA LYS A 207 -0.58 12.72 13.78
C LYS A 207 -1.98 12.69 13.17
N LEU A 208 -2.53 11.48 13.05
CA LEU A 208 -3.88 11.24 12.52
C LEU A 208 -4.96 11.97 13.33
N GLU A 209 -4.82 12.04 14.65
CA GLU A 209 -5.75 12.77 15.51
C GLU A 209 -5.56 14.30 15.43
N VAL A 210 -4.31 14.79 15.43
CA VAL A 210 -4.04 16.24 15.44
C VAL A 210 -4.29 16.89 14.08
N ILE A 211 -4.01 16.18 12.99
CA ILE A 211 -4.12 16.67 11.61
C ILE A 211 -5.44 16.19 10.99
N ASP A 212 -5.55 14.90 10.67
CA ASP A 212 -6.65 14.39 9.85
C ASP A 212 -8.01 14.51 10.53
N ASN A 213 -8.13 14.10 11.81
CA ASN A 213 -9.39 14.27 12.54
C ASN A 213 -9.80 15.74 12.57
N ASN A 214 -8.84 16.62 12.84
CA ASN A 214 -9.08 18.04 12.98
C ASN A 214 -9.59 18.67 11.67
N ILE A 215 -8.94 18.37 10.55
CA ILE A 215 -9.38 18.84 9.23
C ILE A 215 -10.77 18.28 8.90
N ILE A 216 -11.03 17.00 9.22
CA ILE A 216 -12.35 16.38 9.03
C ILE A 216 -13.42 17.11 9.84
N GLN A 217 -13.18 17.36 11.13
CA GLN A 217 -14.16 18.06 11.98
C GLN A 217 -14.38 19.49 11.47
N TYR A 218 -13.32 20.19 11.09
CA TYR A 218 -13.38 21.55 10.57
C TYR A 218 -14.33 21.66 9.36
N PHE A 219 -14.11 20.83 8.34
CA PHE A 219 -14.92 20.88 7.12
C PHE A 219 -16.33 20.31 7.30
N LYS A 220 -16.50 19.30 8.18
CA LYS A 220 -17.84 18.83 8.55
C LYS A 220 -18.69 19.88 9.22
N ASN A 221 -18.11 20.62 10.17
CA ASN A 221 -18.82 21.70 10.87
C ASN A 221 -19.23 22.82 9.90
N ASN A 222 -18.50 22.98 8.80
CA ASN A 222 -18.79 23.88 7.71
C ASN A 222 -19.66 23.28 6.58
N ASN A 223 -20.22 22.08 6.79
CA ASN A 223 -21.06 21.35 5.81
C ASN A 223 -20.40 21.11 4.44
N VAL A 224 -19.07 21.00 4.41
CA VAL A 224 -18.30 20.64 3.20
C VAL A 224 -18.15 19.12 3.14
N LYS A 225 -18.34 18.55 1.94
CA LYS A 225 -18.15 17.10 1.76
C LYS A 225 -16.66 16.75 1.86
N LEU A 226 -16.39 15.53 2.30
CA LEU A 226 -15.02 15.04 2.48
C LEU A 226 -14.85 13.69 1.81
N LEU A 227 -13.67 13.48 1.24
CA LEU A 227 -13.22 12.23 0.66
C LEU A 227 -11.82 11.91 1.17
N GLY A 228 -11.66 10.81 1.89
CA GLY A 228 -10.35 10.30 2.27
C GLY A 228 -9.79 9.38 1.19
N ALA A 229 -8.62 9.70 0.66
CA ALA A 229 -7.98 8.90 -0.38
C ALA A 229 -6.58 8.45 0.05
N GLU A 230 -6.19 7.25 -0.38
CA GLU A 230 -4.82 6.78 -0.26
C GLU A 230 -4.36 5.96 -1.48
N ARG A 231 -3.06 5.67 -1.55
CA ARG A 231 -2.50 4.74 -2.54
C ARG A 231 -2.70 3.28 -2.14
N SER A 232 -2.71 2.42 -3.15
CA SER A 232 -2.83 0.96 -3.04
C SER A 232 -1.70 0.35 -2.19
N ASP A 233 -0.51 0.94 -2.23
CA ASP A 233 0.73 0.47 -1.62
C ASP A 233 1.09 1.16 -0.29
N VAL A 234 0.14 1.84 0.35
CA VAL A 234 0.35 2.41 1.70
C VAL A 234 0.48 1.29 2.74
N GLU A 235 1.54 1.36 3.56
CA GLU A 235 1.86 0.41 4.62
C GLU A 235 0.91 0.53 5.82
N ASN A 236 0.71 1.75 6.33
CA ASN A 236 -0.24 2.03 7.40
C ASN A 236 -1.42 2.87 6.88
N SER A 237 -2.51 2.16 6.55
CA SER A 237 -3.72 2.73 5.94
C SER A 237 -4.51 3.64 6.88
N TYR A 238 -4.97 4.79 6.37
CA TYR A 238 -5.84 5.73 7.09
C TYR A 238 -7.33 5.49 6.79
N ILE A 239 -7.65 4.59 5.86
CA ILE A 239 -9.03 4.34 5.38
C ILE A 239 -9.95 3.87 6.52
N SER A 240 -9.46 3.01 7.41
CA SER A 240 -10.22 2.57 8.59
C SER A 240 -10.63 3.73 9.49
N PHE A 241 -9.76 4.73 9.63
CA PHE A 241 -10.05 5.94 10.39
C PHE A 241 -11.05 6.84 9.66
N TYR A 242 -10.85 7.07 8.36
CA TYR A 242 -11.78 7.84 7.53
C TYR A 242 -13.19 7.23 7.50
N LYS A 243 -13.29 5.90 7.44
CA LYS A 243 -14.54 5.15 7.58
C LYS A 243 -15.26 5.44 8.90
N LYS A 244 -14.55 5.34 10.03
CA LYS A 244 -15.10 5.67 11.36
C LYS A 244 -15.55 7.12 11.44
N SER A 245 -14.83 7.99 10.75
CA SER A 245 -15.17 9.39 10.56
C SER A 245 -16.28 9.63 9.53
N LYS A 246 -16.98 8.61 9.01
CA LYS A 246 -18.16 8.76 8.12
C LYS A 246 -17.93 9.66 6.91
N ILE A 247 -16.74 9.59 6.31
CA ILE A 247 -16.44 10.24 5.03
C ILE A 247 -16.25 9.16 3.96
N SER A 248 -16.51 9.47 2.69
CA SER A 248 -16.28 8.50 1.61
C SER A 248 -14.78 8.22 1.47
N THR A 249 -14.42 7.03 0.98
CA THR A 249 -13.00 6.64 0.88
C THR A 249 -12.62 5.99 -0.44
N ILE A 250 -11.37 6.17 -0.85
CA ILE A 250 -10.74 5.47 -1.99
C ILE A 250 -9.35 4.99 -1.58
N ASP A 251 -9.04 3.70 -1.74
CA ASP A 251 -7.78 3.12 -1.25
C ASP A 251 -6.71 2.82 -2.31
N ASN A 252 -7.01 3.07 -3.59
CA ASN A 252 -6.15 2.76 -4.74
C ASN A 252 -6.01 3.95 -5.71
N LEU A 253 -5.83 5.16 -5.19
CA LEU A 253 -5.80 6.41 -5.97
C LEU A 253 -4.69 6.45 -7.05
N ASP A 254 -3.64 5.66 -6.90
CA ASP A 254 -2.56 5.45 -7.88
C ASP A 254 -3.02 4.67 -9.13
N GLU A 255 -4.03 3.82 -8.99
CA GLU A 255 -4.56 3.02 -10.09
C GLU A 255 -5.59 3.80 -10.93
N VAL A 256 -5.80 3.34 -12.17
CA VAL A 256 -6.77 3.93 -13.10
C VAL A 256 -8.17 3.91 -12.49
N MET A 257 -8.60 2.78 -11.93
CA MET A 257 -9.94 2.63 -11.35
C MET A 257 -10.15 3.50 -10.10
N GLY A 258 -9.13 3.69 -9.26
CA GLY A 258 -9.21 4.61 -8.13
C GLY A 258 -9.46 6.05 -8.58
N LYS A 259 -8.84 6.49 -9.68
CA LYS A 259 -9.08 7.81 -10.29
C LYS A 259 -10.49 7.93 -10.87
N ILE A 260 -11.06 6.85 -11.42
CA ILE A 260 -12.46 6.86 -11.86
C ILE A 260 -13.41 7.01 -10.67
N SER A 261 -13.21 6.20 -9.64
CA SER A 261 -13.97 6.26 -8.39
C SER A 261 -13.90 7.65 -7.77
N LEU A 262 -12.75 8.32 -7.84
CA LEU A 262 -12.57 9.69 -7.38
C LEU A 262 -13.56 10.63 -8.06
N ILE A 263 -13.59 10.65 -9.39
CA ILE A 263 -14.49 11.55 -10.13
C ILE A 263 -15.96 11.26 -9.79
N MET A 264 -16.35 9.98 -9.68
CA MET A 264 -17.72 9.61 -9.34
C MET A 264 -18.13 10.02 -7.92
N VAL A 265 -17.21 9.93 -6.95
CA VAL A 265 -17.46 10.41 -5.58
C VAL A 265 -17.57 11.93 -5.55
N LEU A 266 -16.71 12.64 -6.29
CA LEU A 266 -16.77 14.10 -6.41
C LEU A 266 -18.05 14.58 -7.11
N GLU A 267 -18.59 13.80 -8.06
CA GLU A 267 -19.89 14.03 -8.70
C GLU A 267 -21.06 13.87 -7.69
N GLY A 268 -20.89 13.02 -6.68
CA GLY A 268 -21.82 12.93 -5.55
C GLY A 268 -22.08 11.52 -5.02
N LYS A 269 -21.42 10.49 -5.55
CA LYS A 269 -21.49 9.13 -4.99
C LYS A 269 -20.86 9.10 -3.60
N THR A 270 -21.33 8.20 -2.76
CA THR A 270 -20.81 8.01 -1.40
C THR A 270 -20.54 6.54 -1.16
N GLY A 271 -19.49 6.24 -0.41
CA GLY A 271 -19.12 4.87 -0.08
C GLY A 271 -17.63 4.71 0.10
N HIS A 272 -17.19 3.48 0.09
CA HIS A 272 -15.81 3.11 0.39
C HIS A 272 -15.30 2.17 -0.70
N PHE A 273 -14.40 2.69 -1.53
CA PHE A 273 -14.04 2.09 -2.81
C PHE A 273 -12.57 1.71 -2.86
N GLY A 274 -12.27 0.65 -3.61
CA GLY A 274 -10.90 0.24 -3.90
C GLY A 274 -10.67 -1.26 -3.79
N ILE A 275 -9.46 -1.66 -3.43
CA ILE A 275 -8.98 -3.05 -3.50
C ILE A 275 -8.59 -3.65 -2.15
N LYS A 276 -8.47 -2.83 -1.10
CA LYS A 276 -8.08 -3.33 0.23
C LYS A 276 -9.31 -3.94 0.92
N ASP A 277 -9.06 -4.73 1.96
CA ASP A 277 -10.13 -5.33 2.79
C ASP A 277 -11.05 -4.28 3.45
N THR A 278 -10.61 -3.02 3.48
CA THR A 278 -11.37 -1.89 3.97
C THR A 278 -12.32 -1.30 2.93
N ALA A 279 -12.31 -1.72 1.67
CA ALA A 279 -13.28 -1.30 0.66
C ALA A 279 -14.58 -2.11 0.79
N ASP A 280 -15.73 -1.45 0.58
CA ASP A 280 -17.03 -2.15 0.50
C ASP A 280 -17.32 -2.60 -0.94
N GLU A 281 -16.88 -1.81 -1.93
CA GLU A 281 -17.05 -2.08 -3.35
C GLU A 281 -15.76 -1.73 -4.12
N PHE A 282 -15.54 -2.33 -5.28
CA PHE A 282 -14.37 -2.00 -6.11
C PHE A 282 -14.45 -0.59 -6.70
N THR A 283 -15.62 -0.20 -7.20
CA THR A 283 -15.90 1.11 -7.81
C THR A 283 -17.37 1.49 -7.61
N PRO A 284 -17.72 2.78 -7.53
CA PRO A 284 -19.12 3.20 -7.49
C PRO A 284 -19.89 2.74 -8.73
N PHE A 285 -21.13 2.28 -8.56
CA PHE A 285 -22.00 1.97 -9.70
C PHE A 285 -22.72 3.22 -10.22
N GLU A 286 -22.64 3.42 -11.53
CA GLU A 286 -23.55 4.31 -12.28
C GLU A 286 -24.86 3.56 -12.53
N ILE A 287 -25.89 3.85 -11.75
CA ILE A 287 -27.26 3.52 -12.15
C ILE A 287 -27.72 4.69 -13.02
N LYS A 288 -27.81 4.45 -14.33
CA LYS A 288 -28.52 5.33 -15.26
C LYS A 288 -30.02 5.14 -15.13
#